data_AF-V8N3Q8-F1
#
_entry.id   AF-V8N3Q8-F1
#
_cell.length_a   1.000
_cell.length_b   1.000
_cell.length_c   1.000
_cell.angle_alpha   90.00
_cell.angle_beta   90.00
_cell.angle_gamma   90.00
#
_symmetry.space_group_name_H-M   'P 1'
#
loop_
_entity.id
_entity.type
_entity.pdbx_description
1 polymer ?
#
loop_
_entity_poly.entity_id
_entity_poly.type
_entity_poly.pdbx_seq_one_letter_code
_entity_poly.pdbx_strand_id
1 'polypeptide(L)' 'MSTPIDQALCTLVAVFHKYAGKEGDKNSLSKSELKELIKKELTIGP' A
#
# COMPACT_ATOMS: atom_id res chain seq x y z
N MET A 1 -10.28 -19.74 10.45
CA MET A 1 -10.24 -18.44 11.15
C MET A 1 -8.96 -17.75 10.71
N SER A 2 -9.04 -16.65 9.96
CA SER A 2 -7.83 -15.85 9.69
C SER A 2 -7.37 -15.17 10.97
N THR A 3 -6.07 -15.19 11.22
CA THR A 3 -5.48 -14.56 12.39
C THR A 3 -5.47 -13.04 12.23
N PRO A 4 -5.37 -12.26 13.32
CA PRO A 4 -5.19 -10.81 13.23
C PRO A 4 -3.98 -10.41 12.36
N ILE A 5 -2.93 -11.23 12.35
CA ILE A 5 -1.74 -10.99 11.53
C ILE A 5 -1.97 -11.28 10.04
N ASP A 6 -2.73 -12.33 9.70
CA ASP A 6 -3.19 -12.58 8.32
C ASP A 6 -3.96 -11.39 7.78
N GLN A 7 -4.89 -10.84 8.59
CA GLN A 7 -5.70 -9.69 8.17
C GLN A 7 -4.85 -8.43 7.99
N ALA A 8 -3.88 -8.20 8.87
CA ALA A 8 -2.96 -7.07 8.75
C ALA A 8 -2.08 -7.18 7.50
N LEU A 9 -1.53 -8.37 7.22
CA LEU A 9 -0.73 -8.62 6.03
C LEU A 9 -1.55 -8.46 4.75
N CYS A 10 -2.77 -9.02 4.73
CA CYS A 10 -3.68 -8.90 3.59
C CYS A 10 -4.04 -7.43 3.31
N THR A 11 -4.24 -6.64 4.37
CA THR A 11 -4.47 -5.19 4.26
C THR A 11 -3.25 -4.48 3.67
N LEU A 12 -2.04 -4.79 4.14
CA LEU A 12 -0.81 -4.18 3.63
C LEU A 12 -0.60 -4.47 2.14
N VAL A 13 -0.82 -5.73 1.73
CA VAL A 13 -0.72 -6.17 0.34
C VAL A 13 -1.79 -5.51 -0.53
N ALA A 14 -3.03 -5.41 -0.06
CA ALA A 14 -4.11 -4.73 -0.78
C ALA A 14 -3.82 -3.24 -0.97
N VAL A 15 -3.31 -2.58 0.08
CA VAL A 15 -2.87 -1.18 -0.01
C VAL A 15 -1.70 -1.06 -0.99
N PHE A 16 -0.70 -1.92 -0.93
CA PHE A 16 0.41 -1.91 -1.89
C PHE A 16 -0.08 -1.99 -3.34
N HIS A 17 -0.89 -2.99 -3.68
CA HIS A 17 -1.42 -3.18 -5.03
C HIS A 17 -2.42 -2.11 -5.47
N LYS A 18 -3.06 -1.39 -4.55
CA LYS A 18 -3.90 -0.22 -4.88
C LYS A 18 -3.08 0.93 -5.47
N TYR A 19 -1.81 1.06 -5.06
CA TYR A 19 -0.92 2.12 -5.52
C TYR A 19 0.07 1.66 -6.59
N ALA A 20 0.51 0.40 -6.54
CA ALA A 20 1.43 -0.18 -7.51
C ALA A 20 0.75 -0.41 -8.87
N GLY A 21 1.49 -0.21 -9.96
CA GLY A 21 1.01 -0.50 -11.32
C GLY A 21 0.30 0.66 -12.02
N LYS A 22 0.23 1.85 -11.41
CA LYS A 22 -0.25 3.05 -12.11
C LYS A 22 0.73 3.47 -13.20
N GLU A 23 2.03 3.22 -12.98
CA GLU A 23 3.09 3.50 -13.95
C GLU A 23 3.52 2.25 -14.76
N GLY A 24 2.78 1.13 -14.64
CA GLY A 24 2.95 -0.07 -15.48
C GLY A 24 3.59 -1.27 -14.78
N ASP A 25 4.34 -1.08 -13.69
CA ASP A 25 4.88 -2.18 -12.88
C ASP A 25 4.06 -2.39 -11.60
N LYS A 26 3.46 -3.58 -11.46
CA LYS A 26 2.54 -3.91 -10.35
C LYS A 26 3.24 -4.54 -9.14
N ASN A 27 4.54 -4.79 -9.27
CA ASN A 27 5.35 -5.49 -8.29
C ASN A 27 6.21 -4.55 -7.44
N SER A 28 6.34 -3.30 -7.88
CA SER A 28 7.07 -2.24 -7.20
C SER A 28 6.23 -0.96 -7.15
N LEU A 29 6.57 -0.08 -6.19
CA LEU A 29 6.06 1.29 -6.16
C LEU A 29 7.15 2.22 -6.67
N SER A 30 6.81 3.02 -7.66
CA SER A 30 7.61 4.17 -8.07
C SER A 30 7.63 5.24 -6.98
N LYS A 31 8.61 6.15 -7.03
CA LYS A 31 8.71 7.24 -6.04
C LYS A 31 7.43 8.07 -5.94
N SER A 32 6.75 8.28 -7.06
CA SER A 32 5.47 9.00 -7.13
C SER A 32 4.33 8.22 -6.46
N GLU A 33 4.21 6.92 -6.76
CA GLU A 33 3.20 6.03 -6.18
C GLU A 33 3.38 5.88 -4.66
N LEU A 34 4.63 5.70 -4.20
CA LEU A 34 4.94 5.64 -2.76
C LEU A 34 4.62 6.97 -2.05
N LYS A 35 4.95 8.11 -2.68
CA LYS A 35 4.61 9.43 -2.13
C LYS A 35 3.10 9.61 -2.00
N GLU A 36 2.32 9.09 -2.95
CA GLU A 36 0.86 9.13 -2.87
C GLU A 36 0.32 8.21 -1.77
N LEU A 37 0.82 6.98 -1.67
CA LEU A 37 0.47 6.03 -0.60
C LEU A 37 0.72 6.66 0.78
N ILE A 38 1.91 7.21 1.01
CA ILE A 38 2.26 7.81 2.30
C ILE A 38 1.32 8.97 2.64
N LYS A 39 1.04 9.84 1.65
CA LYS A 39 0.15 10.99 1.85
C LYS A 39 -1.32 10.63 2.07
N LYS A 40 -1.79 9.50 1.57
CA LYS A 40 -3.22 9.13 1.63
C LYS A 40 -3.54 8.11 2.71
N GLU A 41 -2.65 7.15 2.94
CA GLU A 41 -2.89 6.02 3.86
C GLU A 41 -2.08 6.13 5.14
N LEU A 42 -0.86 6.70 5.06
CA LEU A 42 0.05 6.83 6.20
C LEU A 42 0.17 8.28 6.66
N THR A 43 -0.89 9.09 6.49
CA THR A 43 -0.90 10.46 7.01
C THR A 43 -0.41 10.44 8.45
N ILE A 44 0.82 10.90 8.64
CA ILE A 44 1.38 11.26 9.92
C ILE A 44 0.52 12.45 10.32
N GLY A 45 -0.51 12.21 11.12
CA GLY A 45 -1.29 13.29 11.72
C GLY A 45 -0.35 14.24 12.46
N PRO A 46 -0.76 15.51 12.68
CA PRO A 46 -0.01 16.41 13.55
C PRO A 46 0.26 15.79 14.93
#